data_AF-A0A529NVR9-F1
#
_entry.id   AF-A0A529NVR9-F1
#
_cell.length_a   1.000
_cell.length_b   1.000
_cell.length_c   1.000
_cell.angle_alpha   90.00
_cell.angle_beta   90.00
_cell.angle_gamma   90.00
#
_symmetry.space_group_name_H-M   'P 1'
#
loop_
_entity.id
_entity.type
_entity.pdbx_description
1 polymer ?
#
loop_
_entity_poly.entity_id
_entity_poly.type
_entity_poly.pdbx_seq_one_letter_code
_entity_poly.pdbx_strand_id
1 'polypeptide(L)'
;ARRIVVSWKDTREARRAVADAVPLMAMAEEVTIVAVDRNPDDWTRDSVKDVASFLAGHGIKARTEIIKTADDESNRLVDFFASMNAELIVSGAYGHSRLREWVFGGVTRSLLDEVWLNRLMSN
;
A
#
# COMPACT_ATOMS: atom_id res chain seq x y z
N ALA A 1 11.12 1.14 9.37
CA ALA A 1 9.83 0.44 9.44
C ALA A 1 10.09 -1.03 9.19
N ARG A 2 9.66 -1.91 10.10
CA ARG A 2 9.82 -3.37 9.99
C ARG A 2 8.75 -3.97 9.07
N ARG A 3 7.52 -3.44 9.10
CA ARG A 3 6.38 -3.91 8.30
C ARG A 3 5.90 -2.79 7.37
N ILE A 4 6.11 -2.97 6.07
CA ILE A 4 5.69 -2.02 5.02
C ILE A 4 4.53 -2.60 4.23
N VAL A 5 3.50 -1.80 3.99
CA VAL A 5 2.39 -2.18 3.11
C VAL A 5 2.36 -1.27 1.89
N VAL A 6 2.34 -1.88 0.71
CA VAL A 6 2.11 -1.21 -0.58
C VAL A 6 0.62 -1.30 -0.90
N SER A 7 -0.07 -0.16 -0.85
CA SER A 7 -1.43 -0.04 -1.38
C SER A 7 -1.35 0.11 -2.90
N TRP A 8 -1.76 -0.94 -3.59
CA TRP A 8 -1.57 -1.09 -5.03
C TRP A 8 -2.84 -0.86 -5.82
N LYS A 9 -2.71 0.01 -6.81
CA LYS A 9 -3.61 0.14 -7.95
C LYS A 9 -2.75 0.43 -9.17
N ASP A 10 -2.97 -0.27 -10.26
CA ASP A 10 -2.09 -0.20 -11.42
C ASP A 10 -2.20 1.15 -12.15
N THR A 11 -1.45 2.12 -11.62
CA THR A 11 -1.43 3.52 -12.03
C THR A 11 0.01 3.96 -12.10
N ARG A 12 0.27 5.01 -12.88
CA ARG A 12 1.62 5.56 -13.03
C ARG A 12 2.18 6.03 -11.69
N GLU A 13 1.34 6.65 -10.87
CA GLU A 13 1.71 7.22 -9.58
C GLU A 13 2.03 6.11 -8.55
N ALA A 14 1.28 5.00 -8.55
CA ALA A 14 1.59 3.86 -7.69
C ALA A 14 2.90 3.20 -8.09
N ARG A 15 3.14 2.98 -9.39
CA ARG A 15 4.41 2.44 -9.90
C ARG A 15 5.59 3.32 -9.46
N ARG A 16 5.45 4.64 -9.59
CA ARG A 16 6.49 5.60 -9.19
C ARG A 16 6.73 5.59 -7.68
N ALA A 17 5.67 5.57 -6.88
CA ALA A 17 5.78 5.47 -5.41
C ALA A 17 6.48 4.17 -4.97
N VAL A 18 6.18 3.04 -5.63
CA VAL A 18 6.85 1.77 -5.37
C VAL A 18 8.33 1.84 -5.71
N ALA A 19 8.69 2.39 -6.88
CA ALA A 19 10.07 2.56 -7.30
C ALA A 19 10.88 3.42 -6.31
N ASP A 20 10.32 4.55 -5.88
CA ASP A 20 10.98 5.45 -4.93
C ASP A 20 11.14 4.84 -3.53
N ALA A 21 10.23 3.94 -3.14
CA ALA A 21 10.26 3.28 -1.85
C ALA A 21 11.16 2.03 -1.80
N VAL A 22 11.76 1.61 -2.92
CA VAL A 22 12.65 0.43 -2.98
C VAL A 22 13.74 0.45 -1.90
N PRO A 23 14.50 1.54 -1.67
CA PRO A 23 15.54 1.55 -0.64
C PRO A 23 15.00 1.30 0.76
N LEU A 24 13.78 1.78 1.06
CA LEU A 24 13.14 1.56 2.36
C LEU A 24 12.62 0.13 2.49
N MET A 25 12.04 -0.42 1.42
CA MET A 25 11.54 -1.80 1.38
C MET A 25 12.66 -2.84 1.43
N ALA A 26 13.85 -2.53 0.90
CA ALA A 26 15.03 -3.36 1.02
C ALA A 26 15.53 -3.49 2.47
N MET A 27 15.19 -2.53 3.35
CA MET A 27 15.54 -2.55 4.77
C MET A 27 14.42 -3.12 5.66
N ALA A 28 13.27 -3.48 5.09
CA ALA A 28 12.12 -3.97 5.83
C ALA A 28 12.21 -5.47 6.10
N GLU A 29 11.62 -5.91 7.21
CA GLU A 29 11.50 -7.34 7.54
C GLU A 29 10.34 -7.98 6.77
N GLU A 30 9.27 -7.22 6.57
CA GLU A 30 8.10 -7.66 5.83
C GLU A 30 7.60 -6.57 4.89
N VAL A 31 7.32 -6.98 3.65
CA VAL A 31 6.65 -6.17 2.64
C VAL A 31 5.40 -6.91 2.19
N THR A 32 4.25 -6.24 2.23
CA THR A 32 2.99 -6.77 1.72
C THR A 32 2.43 -5.82 0.67
N ILE A 33 2.11 -6.34 -0.51
CA ILE A 33 1.36 -5.63 -1.55
C ILE A 33 -0.11 -5.99 -1.39
N VAL A 34 -0.97 -4.99 -1.29
CA VAL A 34 -2.42 -5.17 -1.19
C VAL A 34 -3.13 -4.38 -2.28
N ALA A 35 -3.95 -5.07 -3.06
CA ALA A 35 -4.93 -4.44 -3.95
C ALA A 35 -6.33 -4.64 -3.37
N VAL A 36 -7.15 -3.60 -3.40
CA VAL A 36 -8.57 -3.66 -3.02
C VAL A 36 -9.40 -3.34 -4.24
N ASP A 37 -10.28 -4.25 -4.61
CA ASP A 37 -11.08 -4.16 -5.83
C ASP A 37 -12.46 -4.77 -5.59
N ARG A 38 -13.50 -4.19 -6.16
CA ARG A 38 -14.87 -4.73 -6.08
C ARG A 38 -15.03 -5.98 -6.93
N ASN A 39 -14.35 -6.02 -8.06
CA ASN A 39 -14.43 -7.11 -9.01
C ASN A 39 -13.03 -7.40 -9.59
N PRO A 40 -12.12 -7.96 -8.78
CA PRO A 40 -10.76 -8.26 -9.23
C PRO A 40 -10.81 -9.26 -10.39
N ASP A 41 -10.30 -8.82 -11.54
CA ASP A 41 -10.16 -9.60 -12.75
C ASP A 41 -8.70 -10.08 -12.92
N ASP A 42 -8.41 -10.69 -14.08
CA ASP A 42 -7.07 -11.17 -14.39
C ASP A 42 -6.05 -10.02 -14.49
N TRP A 43 -6.48 -8.83 -14.92
CA TRP A 43 -5.63 -7.64 -14.96
C TRP A 43 -5.18 -7.22 -13.55
N THR A 44 -6.12 -7.13 -12.60
CA THR A 44 -5.78 -6.83 -11.20
C THR A 44 -4.81 -7.87 -10.64
N ARG A 45 -5.05 -9.17 -10.90
CA ARG A 45 -4.17 -10.26 -10.44
C ARG A 45 -2.77 -10.18 -11.05
N ASP A 46 -2.68 -9.94 -12.33
CA ASP A 46 -1.39 -9.88 -13.03
C ASP A 46 -0.61 -8.63 -12.64
N SER A 47 -1.27 -7.48 -12.49
CA SER A 47 -0.60 -6.25 -12.02
C SER A 47 0.03 -6.41 -10.63
N VAL A 48 -0.61 -7.15 -9.72
CA VAL A 48 -0.08 -7.44 -8.38
C VAL A 48 1.13 -8.39 -8.47
N LYS A 49 1.10 -9.38 -9.36
CA LYS A 49 2.26 -10.26 -9.61
C LYS A 49 3.42 -9.51 -10.25
N ASP A 50 3.14 -8.58 -11.15
CA ASP A 50 4.15 -7.79 -11.85
C ASP A 50 4.91 -6.90 -10.88
N VAL A 51 4.20 -6.19 -9.98
CA VAL A 51 4.85 -5.38 -8.96
C VAL A 51 5.61 -6.24 -7.93
N ALA A 52 5.09 -7.41 -7.57
CA ALA A 52 5.84 -8.36 -6.73
C ALA A 52 7.11 -8.85 -7.41
N SER A 53 7.07 -9.12 -8.71
CA SER A 53 8.23 -9.53 -9.51
C SER A 53 9.25 -8.40 -9.67
N PHE A 54 8.79 -7.16 -9.85
CA PHE A 54 9.62 -5.96 -9.82
C PHE A 54 10.39 -5.83 -8.50
N LEU A 55 9.72 -6.02 -7.36
CA LEU A 55 10.36 -6.00 -6.04
C LEU A 55 11.32 -7.17 -5.85
N ALA A 56 10.96 -8.37 -6.31
CA ALA A 56 11.84 -9.52 -6.28
C ALA A 56 13.14 -9.29 -7.07
N GLY A 57 13.08 -8.57 -8.20
CA GLY A 57 14.25 -8.13 -8.95
C GLY A 57 15.21 -7.22 -8.17
N HIS A 58 14.73 -6.57 -7.11
CA HIS A 58 15.51 -5.76 -6.17
C HIS A 58 15.88 -6.52 -4.88
N GLY A 59 15.67 -7.85 -4.84
CA GLY A 59 15.93 -8.68 -3.67
C GLY A 59 14.87 -8.55 -2.56
N ILE A 60 13.73 -7.92 -2.83
CA ILE A 60 12.66 -7.70 -1.87
C ILE A 60 11.59 -8.77 -2.06
N LYS A 61 11.42 -9.66 -1.07
CA LYS A 61 10.34 -10.64 -1.07
C LYS A 61 9.07 -10.02 -0.51
N ALA A 62 8.08 -9.80 -1.38
CA ALA A 62 6.78 -9.26 -0.99
C ALA A 62 5.69 -10.34 -0.96
N ARG A 63 4.84 -10.32 0.07
CA ARG A 63 3.56 -11.04 0.06
C ARG A 63 2.54 -10.25 -0.78
N THR A 64 1.57 -10.94 -1.37
CA THR A 64 0.53 -10.30 -2.19
C THR A 64 -0.84 -10.66 -1.66
N GLU A 65 -1.72 -9.66 -1.58
CA GLU A 65 -3.09 -9.79 -1.12
C GLU A 65 -4.02 -9.06 -2.08
N ILE A 66 -5.15 -9.69 -2.41
CA ILE A 66 -6.21 -9.08 -3.19
C ILE A 66 -7.49 -9.18 -2.38
N ILE A 67 -7.97 -8.04 -1.90
CA ILE A 67 -9.16 -7.98 -1.08
C ILE A 67 -10.33 -7.60 -1.97
N LYS A 68 -11.23 -8.56 -2.18
CA LYS A 68 -12.54 -8.28 -2.74
C LYS A 68 -13.41 -7.59 -1.71
N THR A 69 -14.01 -6.45 -2.04
CA THR A 69 -14.96 -5.76 -1.14
C THR A 69 -16.17 -5.24 -1.88
N ALA A 70 -17.35 -5.30 -1.25
CA ALA A 70 -18.53 -4.58 -1.74
C ALA A 70 -18.63 -3.16 -1.15
N ASP A 71 -17.82 -2.87 -0.13
CA ASP A 71 -17.87 -1.65 0.66
C ASP A 71 -16.98 -0.54 0.06
N ASP A 72 -16.65 0.46 0.88
CA ASP A 72 -15.66 1.48 0.54
C ASP A 72 -14.24 0.89 0.60
N GLU A 73 -13.51 0.95 -0.52
CA GLU A 73 -12.13 0.44 -0.63
C GLU A 73 -11.19 1.04 0.41
N SER A 74 -11.39 2.31 0.77
CA SER A 74 -10.54 3.05 1.72
C SER A 74 -10.69 2.51 3.14
N ASN A 75 -11.93 2.28 3.59
CA ASN A 75 -12.18 1.67 4.89
C ASN A 75 -11.53 0.29 4.98
N ARG A 76 -11.66 -0.51 3.90
CA ARG A 76 -11.08 -1.84 3.88
C ARG A 76 -9.55 -1.83 3.91
N LEU A 77 -8.92 -0.85 3.25
CA LEU A 77 -7.48 -0.62 3.34
C LEU A 77 -7.04 -0.24 4.76
N VAL A 78 -7.79 0.64 5.44
CA VAL A 78 -7.49 1.04 6.82
C VAL A 78 -7.55 -0.16 7.77
N ASP A 79 -8.61 -0.97 7.68
CA ASP A 79 -8.74 -2.20 8.46
C ASP A 79 -7.56 -3.15 8.19
N PHE A 80 -7.17 -3.27 6.91
CA PHE A 80 -6.04 -4.10 6.53
C PHE A 80 -4.72 -3.59 7.11
N PHE A 81 -4.44 -2.29 7.01
CA PHE A 81 -3.22 -1.70 7.57
C PHE A 81 -3.12 -1.92 9.09
N ALA A 82 -4.24 -1.75 9.80
CA ALA A 82 -4.33 -2.04 11.23
C ALA A 82 -4.07 -3.52 11.51
N SER A 83 -4.70 -4.44 10.75
CA SER A 83 -4.50 -5.88 10.94
C SER A 83 -3.06 -6.35 10.69
N MET A 84 -2.33 -5.64 9.83
CA MET A 84 -0.92 -5.91 9.51
C MET A 84 0.07 -5.20 10.44
N ASN A 85 -0.41 -4.39 11.40
CA ASN A 85 0.42 -3.48 12.20
C ASN A 85 1.41 -2.70 11.32
N ALA A 86 0.91 -2.16 10.20
CA ALA A 86 1.74 -1.49 9.20
C ALA A 86 2.42 -0.26 9.80
N GLU A 87 3.74 -0.18 9.68
CA GLU A 87 4.54 0.96 10.17
C GLU A 87 4.80 2.00 9.08
N LEU A 88 4.65 1.60 7.81
CA LEU A 88 4.79 2.46 6.65
C LEU A 88 3.84 1.99 5.55
N ILE A 89 3.14 2.95 4.93
CA ILE A 89 2.26 2.72 3.80
C ILE A 89 2.86 3.41 2.57
N VAL A 90 3.06 2.64 1.50
CA VAL A 90 3.47 3.13 0.17
C VAL A 90 2.21 3.16 -0.70
N SER A 91 1.88 4.31 -1.29
CA SER A 91 0.72 4.45 -2.17
C SER A 91 0.93 5.55 -3.21
N GLY A 92 0.32 5.41 -4.38
CA GLY A 92 0.30 6.46 -5.40
C GLY A 92 -0.68 7.59 -5.05
N ALA A 93 -0.33 8.83 -5.42
CA ALA A 93 -1.16 10.01 -5.17
C ALA A 93 -2.54 9.97 -5.88
N TYR A 94 -2.68 9.12 -6.89
CA TYR A 94 -3.90 8.95 -7.70
C TYR A 94 -4.30 7.48 -7.77
N GLY A 95 -4.65 6.88 -6.63
CA GLY A 95 -5.25 5.53 -6.56
C GLY A 95 -6.54 5.47 -5.76
N HIS A 96 -6.61 6.26 -4.69
CA HIS A 96 -7.74 6.34 -3.76
C HIS A 96 -8.01 7.81 -3.42
N SER A 97 -8.97 8.43 -4.10
CA SER A 97 -9.36 9.85 -3.90
C SER A 97 -9.69 10.20 -2.44
N ARG A 98 -10.12 9.21 -1.63
CA ARG A 98 -10.46 9.36 -0.21
C ARG A 98 -9.28 9.24 0.76
N LEU A 99 -8.21 8.49 0.42
CA LEU A 99 -6.97 8.50 1.24
C LEU A 99 -6.31 9.90 1.23
N ARG A 100 -6.61 10.72 0.21
CA ARG A 100 -6.18 12.11 0.12
C ARG A 100 -6.92 13.05 1.10
N GLU A 101 -8.16 12.74 1.47
CA GLU A 101 -8.94 13.54 2.46
C GLU A 101 -8.49 13.25 3.90
N TRP A 102 -7.96 12.05 4.16
CA TRP A 102 -7.52 11.61 5.49
C TRP A 102 -6.20 12.23 5.95
N VAL A 103 -5.59 13.09 5.11
CA VAL A 103 -4.44 13.92 5.49
C VAL A 103 -4.81 14.95 6.57
N PHE A 104 -6.10 15.18 6.85
CA PHE A 104 -6.55 16.21 7.81
C PHE A 104 -7.68 15.81 8.77
N GLY A 105 -8.07 14.53 8.89
CA GLY A 105 -9.37 14.18 9.49
C GLY A 105 -9.42 13.04 10.51
N GLY A 106 -9.17 13.35 11.79
CA GLY A 106 -9.97 12.87 12.93
C GLY A 106 -9.87 11.42 13.43
N VAL A 107 -9.58 10.41 12.59
CA VAL A 107 -9.56 8.98 12.98
C VAL A 107 -8.12 8.46 13.03
N THR A 108 -7.22 9.31 13.52
CA THR A 108 -5.78 9.04 13.59
C THR A 108 -5.17 9.87 14.72
N ARG A 109 -5.80 9.89 15.90
CA ARG A 109 -5.16 10.47 17.10
C ARG A 109 -4.93 9.44 18.20
N SER A 110 -5.73 8.37 18.25
CA SER A 110 -5.56 7.31 19.24
C SER A 110 -4.67 6.15 18.78
N LEU A 111 -4.34 6.07 17.48
CA LEU A 111 -3.40 5.08 16.93
C LEU A 111 -2.12 5.71 16.34
N LEU A 112 -2.05 7.05 16.22
CA LEU A 112 -0.87 7.76 15.69
C LEU A 112 0.13 8.23 16.75
N ASP A 113 -0.18 8.13 18.04
CA ASP A 113 0.79 8.51 19.07
C ASP A 113 2.00 7.54 19.13
N GLU A 114 1.96 6.41 18.42
CA GLU A 114 3.09 5.45 18.33
C GLU A 114 3.61 5.12 16.92
N VAL A 115 2.98 5.56 15.83
CA VAL A 115 3.38 5.10 14.48
C VAL A 115 3.63 6.26 13.52
N TRP A 116 4.92 6.48 13.23
CA TRP A 116 5.42 7.50 12.32
C TRP A 116 5.12 7.14 10.86
N LEU A 117 4.01 7.65 10.34
CA LEU A 117 3.62 7.50 8.94
C LEU A 117 4.43 8.45 8.01
N ASN A 118 5.65 8.06 7.64
CA ASN A 118 6.47 8.81 6.68
C ASN A 118 6.04 8.52 5.23
N ARG A 119 5.29 9.41 4.60
CA ARG A 119 4.78 9.22 3.22
C ARG A 119 5.81 9.64 2.17
N LEU A 120 6.25 8.71 1.31
CA LEU A 120 6.92 9.04 0.05
C LEU A 120 5.84 9.29 -1.01
N MET A 121 5.76 10.53 -1.48
CA MET A 121 4.85 10.98 -2.53
C MET A 121 5.66 11.26 -3.79
N SER A 122 5.30 10.61 -4.88
CA SER A 122 5.93 10.84 -6.17
C SER A 122 4.93 11.44 -7.16
N ASN A 123 5.33 12.53 -7.83
CA ASN A 123 4.50 13.31 -8.77
C ASN A 123 4.45 12.73 -10.19
#